data_AF-A0A3D2MXS4-F1
#
_entry.id   AF-A0A3D2MXS4-F1
#
_cell.length_a   1.000
_cell.length_b   1.000
_cell.length_c   1.000
_cell.angle_alpha   90.00
_cell.angle_beta   90.00
_cell.angle_gamma   90.00
#
_symmetry.space_group_name_H-M   'P 1'
#
loop_
_entity.id
_entity.type
_entity.pdbx_description
1 polymer ?
#
loop_
_entity_poly.entity_id
_entity_poly.type
_entity_poly.pdbx_seq_one_letter_code
_entity_poly.pdbx_strand_id
1 'polypeptide(L)'
;MFGAALYWQYALDEAPCQVCIQARLWVVAIGFLGVIMALTARRRMLYGLGYTLLLGCSIGLAERSYYLYEIENFRGDGSCEFTLGMPDWFAVDRWFPALFEVRNICSYTPDIAFGISMAEALLG
;
A
#
# COMPACT_ATOMS: atom_id res chain seq x y z
N MET A 1 -10.03 4.28 -5.66
CA MET A 1 -9.08 3.72 -4.65
C MET A 1 -8.43 4.82 -3.83
N PHE A 2 -7.62 5.72 -4.39
CA PHE A 2 -6.99 6.82 -3.62
C PHE A 2 -7.96 7.75 -2.88
N GLY A 3 -9.08 8.13 -3.51
CA GLY A 3 -10.08 9.00 -2.87
C GLY A 3 -10.78 8.34 -1.67
N ALA A 4 -10.98 7.02 -1.70
CA ALA A 4 -11.51 6.28 -0.56
C ALA A 4 -10.48 6.21 0.57
N ALA A 5 -9.20 5.97 0.26
CA ALA A 5 -8.13 5.96 1.26
C ALA A 5 -7.96 7.32 1.95
N LEU A 6 -8.02 8.43 1.21
CA LEU A 6 -7.98 9.79 1.77
C LEU A 6 -9.20 10.11 2.64
N TYR A 7 -10.38 9.62 2.25
CA TYR A 7 -11.59 9.75 3.07
C TYR A 7 -11.41 9.04 4.42
N TRP A 8 -10.92 7.81 4.42
CA TRP A 8 -10.65 7.07 5.65
C TRP A 8 -9.56 7.72 6.52
N GLN A 9 -8.55 8.35 5.91
CA GLN A 9 -7.52 9.07 6.68
C GLN A 9 -8.01 10.36 7.32
N TYR A 10 -8.70 11.22 6.57
CA TYR A 10 -9.06 12.56 7.04
C TYR A 10 -10.43 12.64 7.71
N ALA A 11 -11.35 11.71 7.39
CA ALA A 11 -12.67 11.68 8.02
C ALA A 11 -12.73 10.79 9.26
N LEU A 12 -11.86 9.77 9.38
CA LEU A 12 -11.83 8.87 10.54
C LEU A 12 -10.57 9.01 11.43
N ASP A 13 -9.61 9.87 11.09
CA ASP A 13 -8.39 10.15 11.88
C ASP A 13 -7.55 8.89 12.21
N GLU A 14 -7.62 7.87 11.35
CA GLU A 14 -6.95 6.59 11.58
C GLU A 14 -5.45 6.70 11.30
N ALA A 15 -4.64 6.52 12.36
CA ALA A 15 -3.19 6.63 12.30
C ALA A 15 -2.57 5.51 11.44
N PRO A 16 -1.85 5.81 10.34
CA PRO A 16 -1.34 4.79 9.45
C PRO A 16 -0.14 4.03 10.04
N CYS A 17 -0.12 2.72 9.77
CA CYS A 17 0.96 1.81 10.14
C CYS A 17 2.07 1.74 9.08
N GLN A 18 3.25 1.21 9.44
CA GLN A 18 4.39 1.05 8.52
C GLN A 18 4.01 0.25 7.25
N VAL A 19 3.38 -0.91 7.43
CA VAL A 19 2.99 -1.80 6.31
C VAL A 19 1.88 -1.16 5.46
N CYS A 20 0.98 -0.39 6.10
CA CYS A 20 -0.09 0.35 5.45
C CYS A 20 0.45 1.38 4.45
N ILE A 21 1.53 2.09 4.83
CA ILE A 21 2.21 3.04 3.95
C ILE A 21 2.91 2.32 2.79
N GLN A 22 3.56 1.19 3.06
CA GLN A 22 4.16 0.36 2.00
C GLN A 22 3.13 -0.12 0.98
N ALA A 23 1.95 -0.57 1.43
CA ALA A 23 0.85 -0.95 0.54
C ALA A 23 0.37 0.23 -0.32
N ARG A 24 0.22 1.43 0.26
CA ARG A 24 -0.14 2.63 -0.50
C ARG A 24 0.89 3.01 -1.55
N LEU A 25 2.17 2.86 -1.24
CA LEU A 25 3.25 3.09 -2.19
C LEU A 25 3.14 2.15 -3.41
N TRP A 26 2.81 0.87 -3.18
CA TRP A 26 2.54 -0.08 -4.26
C TRP A 26 1.33 0.34 -5.10
N VAL A 27 0.25 0.83 -4.49
CA VAL A 27 -0.91 1.34 -5.23
C VAL A 27 -0.55 2.57 -6.08
N VAL A 28 0.31 3.47 -5.57
CA VAL A 28 0.84 4.61 -6.35
C VAL A 28 1.65 4.09 -7.54
N ALA A 29 2.52 3.11 -7.31
CA ALA A 29 3.35 2.51 -8.36
C ALA A 29 2.50 1.87 -9.47
N ILE A 30 1.46 1.11 -9.11
CA ILE A 30 0.50 0.52 -10.07
C ILE A 30 -0.23 1.63 -10.85
N GLY A 31 -0.68 2.69 -10.17
CA GLY A 31 -1.32 3.82 -10.82
C GLY A 31 -0.40 4.53 -11.83
N PHE A 32 0.86 4.76 -11.43
CA PHE A 32 1.87 5.38 -12.30
C PHE A 32 2.19 4.51 -13.51
N LEU A 33 2.30 3.19 -13.31
CA LEU A 33 2.47 2.23 -14.41
C LEU A 33 1.28 2.22 -15.36
N GLY A 34 0.06 2.29 -14.84
CA GLY A 34 -1.16 2.41 -15.65
C GLY A 34 -1.15 3.65 -16.55
N VAL A 35 -0.72 4.80 -16.02
CA VAL A 35 -0.58 6.04 -16.81
C VAL A 35 0.50 5.88 -17.88
N ILE A 36 1.66 5.32 -17.54
CA ILE A 36 2.74 5.07 -18.51
C ILE A 36 2.28 4.13 -19.62
N MET A 37 1.55 3.07 -19.29
CA MET A 37 0.98 2.16 -20.28
C MET A 37 0.00 2.86 -21.21
N ALA A 38 -0.89 3.69 -20.67
CA ALA A 38 -1.87 4.44 -21.46
C ALA A 38 -1.17 5.39 -22.45
N LEU A 39 -0.09 6.06 -22.02
CA LEU A 39 0.72 6.93 -22.88
C LEU A 39 1.54 6.16 -23.93
N THR A 40 2.02 4.97 -23.59
CA THR A 40 2.93 4.17 -24.43
C THR A 40 2.18 3.12 -25.25
N ALA A 41 0.85 3.24 -25.34
CA ALA A 41 -0.04 2.22 -25.88
C ALA A 41 0.23 1.82 -27.35
N ARG A 42 1.04 2.60 -28.07
CA ARG A 42 1.35 2.37 -29.48
C ARG A 42 2.40 1.28 -29.73
N ARG A 43 3.17 0.85 -28.73
CA ARG A 43 4.23 -0.17 -28.88
C ARG A 43 3.87 -1.48 -28.19
N ARG A 44 3.54 -2.51 -28.98
CA ARG A 44 3.10 -3.84 -28.51
C ARG A 44 4.09 -4.53 -27.55
N MET A 45 5.40 -4.30 -27.73
CA MET A 45 6.45 -4.83 -26.84
C MET A 45 6.43 -4.18 -25.45
N LEU A 46 6.23 -2.86 -25.38
CA LEU A 46 6.17 -2.12 -24.12
C LEU A 46 4.91 -2.45 -23.31
N TYR A 47 3.83 -2.85 -23.99
CA TYR A 47 2.65 -3.39 -23.34
C TYR A 47 2.92 -4.71 -22.60
N GLY A 48 3.68 -5.63 -23.21
CA GLY A 48 4.05 -6.90 -22.56
C GLY A 48 4.91 -6.67 -21.31
N LEU A 49 5.95 -5.84 -21.43
CA LEU A 49 6.82 -5.46 -20.31
C LEU A 49 6.05 -4.73 -19.21
N GLY A 50 5.12 -3.86 -19.58
CA GLY A 50 4.26 -3.20 -18.61
C GLY A 50 3.44 -4.22 -17.83
N TYR A 51 2.82 -5.19 -18.51
CA TYR A 51 1.92 -6.14 -17.85
C TYR A 51 2.66 -7.02 -16.85
N THR A 52 3.89 -7.44 -17.18
CA THR A 52 4.76 -8.16 -16.25
C THR A 52 5.13 -7.32 -15.02
N LEU A 53 5.35 -6.02 -15.21
CA LEU A 53 5.69 -5.11 -14.12
C LEU A 53 4.49 -4.81 -13.23
N LEU A 54 3.29 -4.73 -13.82
CA LEU A 54 2.04 -4.57 -13.12
C LEU A 54 1.69 -5.82 -12.29
N LEU A 55 1.93 -7.01 -12.85
CA LEU A 55 1.84 -8.27 -12.09
C LEU A 55 2.84 -8.32 -10.93
N GLY A 56 4.08 -7.88 -11.15
CA GLY A 56 5.07 -7.79 -10.07
C GLY A 56 4.62 -6.86 -8.94
N CYS A 57 4.04 -5.70 -9.28
CA CYS A 57 3.50 -4.79 -8.29
C CYS A 57 2.27 -5.34 -7.56
N SER A 58 1.39 -6.07 -8.25
CA SER A 58 0.24 -6.71 -7.60
C SER A 58 0.67 -7.81 -6.64
N ILE A 59 1.71 -8.58 -6.98
CA ILE A 59 2.28 -9.60 -6.08
C ILE A 59 2.89 -8.92 -4.84
N GLY A 60 3.65 -7.84 -5.02
CA GLY A 60 4.21 -7.08 -3.90
C GLY A 60 3.14 -6.46 -2.99
N LEU A 61 2.04 -5.99 -3.56
CA LEU A 61 0.88 -5.53 -2.80
C LEU A 61 0.25 -6.67 -2.00
N ALA A 62 0.03 -7.83 -2.66
CA ALA A 62 -0.60 -9.00 -2.05
C ALA A 62 0.24 -9.60 -0.92
N GLU A 63 1.56 -9.65 -1.06
CA GLU A 63 2.46 -10.10 0.00
C GLU A 63 2.36 -9.20 1.24
N ARG A 64 2.30 -7.88 1.04
CA ARG A 64 2.19 -6.91 2.15
C ARG A 64 0.82 -6.93 2.82
N SER A 65 -0.26 -7.11 2.06
CA SER A 65 -1.60 -7.25 2.64
C SER A 65 -1.75 -8.58 3.37
N TYR A 66 -1.16 -9.67 2.86
CA TYR A 66 -1.14 -10.97 3.54
C TYR A 66 -0.37 -10.90 4.86
N TYR A 67 0.80 -10.25 4.87
CA TYR A 67 1.56 -10.04 6.10
C TYR A 67 0.77 -9.24 7.14
N LEU A 68 0.02 -8.21 6.71
CA LEU A 68 -0.83 -7.43 7.60
C LEU A 68 -1.97 -8.29 8.18
N TYR A 69 -2.62 -9.12 7.35
CA TYR A 69 -3.64 -10.07 7.78
C TYR A 69 -3.09 -11.08 8.81
N GLU A 70 -1.86 -11.55 8.62
CA GLU A 70 -1.22 -12.48 9.55
C GLU A 70 -0.93 -11.85 10.92
N ILE A 71 -0.56 -10.56 10.95
CA ILE A 71 -0.41 -9.79 12.18
C ILE A 71 -1.76 -9.63 12.90
N GLU A 72 -2.83 -9.32 12.18
CA GLU A 72 -4.19 -9.17 12.77
C GLU A 72 -4.68 -10.47 13.40
N ASN A 73 -4.36 -11.62 12.80
CA ASN A 73 -4.74 -12.93 13.32
C ASN A 73 -3.73 -13.49 14.36
N PHE A 74 -2.90 -12.63 14.95
CA PHE A 74 -1.88 -12.97 15.96
C PHE A 74 -0.91 -14.09 15.54
N ARG A 75 -0.69 -14.25 14.23
CA ARG A 75 0.22 -15.25 13.66
C ARG A 75 1.55 -14.67 13.20
N GLY A 76 1.62 -13.36 12.97
CA GLY A 76 2.82 -12.66 12.53
C GLY A 76 3.72 -12.19 13.67
N ASP A 77 5.03 -12.15 13.40
CA ASP A 77 6.01 -11.50 14.27
C ASP A 77 5.78 -9.99 14.18
N GLY A 78 5.16 -9.39 15.20
CA GLY A 78 4.84 -7.94 15.30
C GLY A 78 6.05 -7.02 15.34
N SER A 79 6.92 -7.13 14.34
CA SER A 79 8.24 -6.50 14.17
C SER A 79 8.16 -5.17 13.42
N CYS A 80 6.99 -4.52 13.43
CA CYS A 80 6.84 -3.20 12.83
C CYS A 80 7.58 -2.14 13.65
N GLU A 81 8.35 -1.31 12.95
CA GLU A 81 9.10 -0.20 13.51
C GLU A 81 8.41 1.13 13.17
N PHE A 82 8.74 2.21 13.88
CA PHE A 82 8.23 3.55 13.57
C PHE A 82 8.90 4.18 12.35
N THR A 83 9.81 3.45 11.68
CA THR A 83 10.51 3.92 10.50
C THR A 83 10.15 3.06 9.29
N LEU A 84 10.12 3.67 8.10
CA LEU A 84 9.71 2.96 6.89
C LEU A 84 10.75 1.94 6.40
N GLY A 85 11.96 1.93 6.98
CA GLY A 85 13.07 1.05 6.62
C GLY A 85 13.65 1.29 5.22
N MET A 86 13.33 2.43 4.59
CA MET A 86 13.78 2.78 3.24
C MET A 86 15.07 3.61 3.27
N PRO A 87 15.95 3.45 2.27
CA PRO A 87 17.21 4.18 2.22
C PRO A 87 16.97 5.68 2.09
N ASP A 88 17.90 6.50 2.61
CA ASP A 88 17.74 7.94 2.75
C ASP A 88 17.37 8.70 1.45
N TRP A 89 17.76 8.18 0.30
CA TRP A 89 17.46 8.76 -1.01
C TRP A 89 15.99 8.61 -1.44
N PHE A 90 15.22 7.73 -0.80
CA PHE A 90 13.80 7.47 -1.06
C PHE A 90 12.93 7.67 0.20
N ALA A 91 13.19 8.75 0.94
CA ALA A 91 12.43 9.10 2.14
C ALA A 91 11.11 9.82 1.79
N VAL A 92 10.15 9.07 1.26
CA VAL A 92 8.81 9.57 0.88
C VAL A 92 8.06 10.13 2.10
N ASP A 93 8.32 9.57 3.28
CA ASP A 93 7.87 10.05 4.59
C ASP A 93 8.29 11.51 4.87
N ARG A 94 9.53 11.89 4.50
CA ARG A 94 10.04 13.26 4.68
C ARG A 94 9.52 14.23 3.63
N TRP A 95 9.29 13.77 2.41
CA TRP A 95 8.81 14.63 1.32
C TRP A 95 7.32 14.97 1.47
N PHE A 96 6.52 14.02 1.96
CA PHE A 96 5.07 14.18 2.13
C PHE A 96 4.61 13.62 3.48
N PRO A 97 4.96 14.29 4.61
CA PRO A 97 4.67 13.79 5.95
C PRO A 97 3.16 13.71 6.24
N ALA A 98 2.35 14.59 5.63
CA ALA A 98 0.90 14.56 5.78
C ALA A 98 0.24 13.26 5.29
N LEU A 99 0.92 12.48 4.42
CA LEU A 99 0.39 11.27 3.80
C LEU A 99 1.14 9.99 4.18
N PHE A 100 2.44 10.10 4.47
CA PHE A 100 3.35 8.95 4.58
C PHE A 100 4.14 8.90 5.90
N GLU A 101 3.71 9.63 6.92
CA GLU A 101 4.28 9.53 8.26
C GLU A 101 3.70 8.33 9.02
N VAL A 102 4.56 7.47 9.58
CA VAL A 102 4.16 6.36 10.44
C VAL A 102 3.77 6.93 11.80
N ARG A 103 2.51 6.72 12.22
CA ARG A 103 2.00 7.26 13.49
C ARG A 103 1.59 6.18 14.49
N ASN A 104 1.55 4.92 14.07
CA ASN A 104 1.14 3.81 14.91
C ASN A 104 1.89 2.52 14.59
N ILE A 105 1.97 1.63 15.58
CA ILE A 105 2.48 0.27 15.41
C ILE A 105 1.44 -0.61 14.71
N CYS A 106 1.90 -1.63 13.96
CA CYS A 106 1.01 -2.58 13.30
C CYS A 106 0.38 -3.52 14.35
N SER A 107 -0.86 -3.25 14.76
CA SER A 107 -1.60 -4.13 15.66
C SER A 107 -3.00 -4.46 15.15
N TYR A 108 -3.69 -3.47 14.56
CA TYR A 108 -5.06 -3.62 14.09
C TYR A 108 -5.35 -2.63 12.96
N THR A 109 -6.11 -3.03 11.94
CA THR A 109 -6.73 -2.12 10.97
C THR A 109 -8.24 -2.02 11.14
N PRO A 110 -8.82 -0.83 10.90
CA PRO A 110 -10.26 -0.63 11.07
C PRO A 110 -11.06 -1.43 10.03
N ASP A 111 -12.21 -1.92 10.45
CA ASP A 111 -13.17 -2.58 9.59
C ASP A 111 -13.87 -1.56 8.67
N ILE A 112 -13.88 -1.83 7.37
CA ILE A 112 -14.49 -0.93 6.39
C ILE A 112 -16.01 -1.12 6.28
N ALA A 113 -16.47 -2.36 6.28
CA ALA A 113 -17.88 -2.74 6.22
C ALA A 113 -18.06 -4.24 6.55
N PHE A 114 -19.16 -4.61 7.21
CA PHE A 114 -19.53 -6.01 7.50
C PHE A 114 -18.49 -6.83 8.32
N GLY A 115 -17.58 -6.17 9.04
CA GLY A 115 -16.50 -6.85 9.77
C GLY A 115 -15.36 -7.35 8.89
N ILE A 116 -15.27 -6.85 7.64
CA ILE A 116 -14.15 -7.10 6.74
C ILE A 116 -13.08 -6.05 7.02
N SER A 117 -11.86 -6.50 7.37
CA SER A 117 -10.74 -5.59 7.59
C SER A 117 -10.28 -4.97 6.28
N MET A 118 -9.67 -3.78 6.36
CA MET A 118 -9.14 -3.11 5.17
C MET A 118 -8.04 -3.94 4.48
N ALA A 119 -7.33 -4.78 5.23
CA ALA A 119 -6.35 -5.73 4.72
C ALA A 119 -7.00 -6.88 3.94
N GLU A 120 -8.08 -7.44 4.48
CA GLU A 120 -8.85 -8.51 3.84
C GLU A 120 -9.52 -8.02 2.55
N ALA A 121 -10.03 -6.79 2.55
CA ALA A 121 -10.56 -6.13 1.36
C ALA A 121 -9.50 -5.80 0.28
N LEU A 122 -8.22 -5.78 0.64
CA LEU A 122 -7.12 -5.65 -0.32
C LEU A 122 -6.71 -7.01 -0.93
N LEU A 123 -7.06 -8.11 -0.27
CA LEU A 123 -6.75 -9.48 -0.70
C LEU A 123 -7.86 -10.09 -1.57
N GLY A 124 -9.12 -9.72 -1.34
CA GLY A 124 -10.31 -10.19 -2.08
C GLY A 124 -10.72 -9.28 -3.23
#